data_AF-A0A372DCM7-F1
#
_entry.id   AF-A0A372DCM7-F1
#
_cell.length_a   1.000
_cell.length_b   1.000
_cell.length_c   1.000
_cell.angle_alpha   90.00
_cell.angle_beta   90.00
_cell.angle_gamma   90.00
#
_symmetry.space_group_name_H-M   'P 1'
#
loop_
_entity.id
_entity.type
_entity.pdbx_description
1 polymer ?
#
loop_
_entity_poly.entity_id
_entity_poly.type
_entity_poly.pdbx_seq_one_letter_code
_entity_poly.pdbx_strand_id
1 'polypeptide(L)'
;MTVKERLLLAIDQAPETVLEIVLMFLMFVQQQFQSSLQSQAETPEFATDEAAPLPSFFATAQRLSADLPEEAWKDWPADFSINLDHYLYGSPKVEE
;
A
#
# COMPACT_ATOMS: atom_id res chain seq x y z
N MET A 1 23.55 33.55 2.82
CA MET A 1 22.27 33.09 2.23
C MET A 1 21.85 31.82 2.90
N THR A 2 20.61 31.76 3.39
CA THR A 2 20.03 30.54 3.94
C THR A 2 19.62 29.57 2.82
N VAL A 3 19.45 28.29 3.14
CA VAL A 3 18.97 27.29 2.16
C VAL A 3 17.60 27.70 1.59
N LYS A 4 16.75 28.32 2.41
CA LYS A 4 15.45 28.87 2.01
C LYS A 4 15.59 29.99 0.98
N GLU A 5 16.48 30.94 1.20
CA GLU A 5 16.72 32.05 0.25
C GLU A 5 17.23 31.55 -1.09
N ARG A 6 18.14 30.56 -1.09
CA ARG A 6 18.66 29.96 -2.33
C ARG A 6 17.59 29.17 -3.09
N LEU A 7 16.70 28.49 -2.37
CA LEU A 7 15.57 27.76 -2.96
C LEU A 7 14.59 28.72 -3.64
N LEU A 8 14.24 29.82 -2.97
CA LEU A 8 13.31 30.82 -3.52
C LEU A 8 13.85 31.45 -4.80
N LEU A 9 15.14 31.79 -4.84
CA LEU A 9 15.77 32.34 -6.04
C LEU A 9 15.79 31.33 -7.20
N ALA A 10 15.99 30.04 -6.90
CA ALA A 10 15.96 28.98 -7.91
C ALA A 10 14.54 28.72 -8.45
N ILE A 11 13.52 28.83 -7.60
CA ILE A 11 12.11 28.70 -7.98
C ILE A 11 11.68 29.87 -8.88
N ASP A 12 12.09 31.10 -8.56
CA ASP A 12 11.69 32.30 -9.30
C ASP A 12 12.22 32.33 -10.75
N GLN A 13 13.34 31.65 -11.01
CA GLN A 13 13.95 31.55 -12.34
C GLN A 13 13.61 30.25 -13.09
N ALA A 14 12.85 29.34 -12.46
CA ALA A 14 12.56 28.04 -13.04
C ALA A 14 11.37 28.08 -14.01
N PRO A 15 11.39 27.28 -15.09
CA PRO A 15 10.23 27.10 -15.96
C PRO A 15 9.12 26.30 -15.27
N GLU A 16 7.87 26.54 -15.65
CA GLU A 16 6.66 25.97 -15.02
C GLU A 16 6.72 24.44 -14.84
N THR A 17 7.22 23.70 -15.84
CA THR A 17 7.36 22.24 -15.76
C THR A 17 8.26 21.79 -14.61
N VAL A 18 9.30 22.57 -14.29
CA VAL A 18 10.19 22.27 -13.15
C VAL A 18 9.50 22.59 -11.83
N LEU A 19 8.68 23.65 -11.80
CA LEU A 19 7.89 24.01 -10.62
C LEU A 19 6.87 22.93 -10.27
N GLU A 20 6.18 22.35 -11.26
CA GLU A 20 5.25 21.24 -11.05
C GLU A 20 5.93 20.02 -10.41
N ILE A 21 7.12 19.65 -10.89
CA ILE A 21 7.88 18.51 -10.36
C ILE A 21 8.36 18.80 -8.94
N VAL A 22 8.89 20.01 -8.68
CA VAL A 22 9.36 20.40 -7.35
C VAL A 22 8.20 20.47 -6.35
N LEU A 23 7.04 20.97 -6.79
CA LEU A 23 5.83 21.01 -5.97
C LEU A 23 5.35 19.60 -5.63
N MET A 24 5.27 18.71 -6.63
CA MET A 24 4.90 17.31 -6.42
C MET A 24 5.85 16.63 -5.43
N PHE A 25 7.15 16.84 -5.59
CA PHE A 25 8.17 16.31 -4.69
C PHE A 25 8.02 16.87 -3.27
N LEU A 26 7.80 18.17 -3.10
CA LEU A 26 7.59 18.78 -1.79
C LEU A 26 6.33 18.25 -1.10
N MET A 27 5.23 18.11 -1.84
CA MET A 27 3.99 17.53 -1.32
C MET A 27 4.20 16.08 -0.88
N PHE A 28 4.92 15.28 -1.69
CA PHE A 28 5.25 13.91 -1.35
C PHE A 28 6.08 13.80 -0.07
N VAL A 29 7.17 14.59 0.04
CA VAL A 29 8.03 14.59 1.22
C VAL A 29 7.27 15.06 2.47
N GLN A 30 6.41 16.08 2.33
CA GLN A 30 5.56 16.54 3.44
C GLN A 30 4.57 15.47 3.90
N GLN A 31 3.92 14.79 2.97
CA GLN A 31 2.99 13.71 3.29
C GLN A 31 3.73 12.55 3.98
N GLN A 32 4.90 12.15 3.48
CA GLN A 32 5.71 11.11 4.11
C GLN A 32 6.16 11.49 5.52
N PHE A 33 6.56 12.74 5.72
CA PHE A 33 6.97 13.24 7.02
C PHE A 33 5.80 13.30 8.02
N GLN A 34 4.62 13.76 7.58
CA GLN A 34 3.40 13.74 8.39
C GLN A 34 3.01 12.33 8.81
N SER A 35 3.04 11.36 7.89
CA SER A 35 2.78 9.96 8.19
C SER A 35 3.80 9.39 9.20
N SER A 36 5.09 9.71 9.04
CA SER A 36 6.15 9.27 9.96
C SER A 36 5.98 9.85 11.37
N LEU A 37 5.55 11.10 11.50
CA LEU A 37 5.24 11.70 12.80
C LEU A 37 4.00 11.09 13.46
N GLN A 38 2.98 10.73 12.68
CA GLN A 38 1.81 10.01 13.18
C GLN A 38 2.20 8.60 13.66
N SER A 39 3.08 7.89 12.92
CA SER A 39 3.59 6.57 13.33
C SER A 39 4.54 6.62 14.54
N GLN A 40 5.18 7.75 14.84
CA GLN A 40 6.05 7.90 16.02
C GLN A 40 5.30 8.30 17.29
N ALA A 41 4.06 8.78 17.19
CA ALA A 41 3.19 8.99 18.37
C ALA A 41 2.59 7.67 18.90
N GLU A 42 2.65 6.60 18.11
CA GLU A 42 2.33 5.23 18.50
C GLU A 42 3.63 4.45 18.66
N THR A 43 4.37 4.69 19.75
CA THR A 43 5.36 3.71 20.22
C THR A 43 4.62 2.42 20.56
N PRO A 44 4.85 1.28 19.87
CA PRO A 44 4.47 0.01 20.40
C PRO A 44 5.65 -0.47 21.25
N GLU A 45 5.64 -0.15 22.54
CA GLU A 45 6.32 -0.98 23.53
C GLU A 45 5.49 -2.26 23.75
N PHE A 46 5.36 -3.15 22.77
CA PHE A 46 4.84 -4.49 23.04
C PHE A 46 5.62 -5.47 22.17
N ALA A 47 6.38 -6.39 22.77
CA ALA A 47 5.84 -7.54 23.47
C ALA A 47 4.90 -8.33 22.54
N THR A 48 5.28 -9.59 22.33
CA THR A 48 4.40 -10.73 22.02
C THR A 48 2.98 -10.43 21.52
N ASP A 49 2.70 -10.88 20.30
CA ASP A 49 1.38 -11.34 19.84
C ASP A 49 0.17 -10.58 20.37
N GLU A 50 -0.27 -9.54 19.65
CA GLU A 50 -1.65 -9.43 19.15
C GLU A 50 -1.84 -8.10 18.41
N ALA A 51 -2.39 -8.20 17.20
CA ALA A 51 -3.15 -7.14 16.52
C ALA A 51 -2.44 -5.78 16.29
N ALA A 52 -1.43 -5.77 15.42
CA ALA A 52 -1.26 -4.59 14.56
C ALA A 52 -2.55 -4.45 13.70
N PRO A 53 -3.17 -3.26 13.56
CA PRO A 53 -4.31 -3.09 12.69
C PRO A 53 -3.84 -3.33 11.26
N LEU A 54 -4.16 -4.53 10.76
CA LEU A 54 -3.93 -4.91 9.38
C LEU A 54 -4.46 -3.79 8.46
N PRO A 55 -3.75 -3.41 7.38
CA PRO A 55 -4.25 -2.44 6.42
C PRO A 55 -5.69 -2.80 6.02
N SER A 56 -6.55 -1.81 5.75
CA SER A 56 -8.00 -2.03 5.56
C SER A 56 -8.35 -3.19 4.60
N PHE A 57 -7.52 -3.39 3.57
CA PHE A 57 -7.62 -4.52 2.66
C PHE A 57 -7.43 -5.88 3.34
N PHE A 58 -6.38 -6.04 4.14
CA PHE A 58 -6.11 -7.27 4.89
C PHE A 58 -7.12 -7.53 6.00
N ALA A 59 -7.61 -6.47 6.66
CA ALA A 59 -8.71 -6.59 7.62
C ALA A 59 -10.00 -7.11 6.94
N THR A 60 -10.26 -6.66 5.72
CA THR A 60 -11.38 -7.15 4.90
C THR A 60 -11.17 -8.60 4.49
N ALA A 61 -9.97 -8.96 4.05
CA ALA A 61 -9.63 -10.34 3.70
C ALA A 61 -9.78 -11.29 4.88
N GLN A 62 -9.35 -10.87 6.09
CA GLN A 62 -9.48 -11.66 7.31
C GLN A 62 -10.95 -11.90 7.69
N ARG A 63 -11.80 -10.87 7.57
CA ARG A 63 -13.25 -11.00 7.78
C ARG A 63 -13.86 -12.00 6.79
N LEU A 64 -13.51 -11.89 5.51
CA LEU A 64 -14.01 -12.80 4.47
C LEU A 64 -13.53 -14.23 4.68
N SER A 65 -12.28 -14.43 5.11
CA SER A 65 -11.74 -15.76 5.39
C SER A 65 -12.39 -16.42 6.61
N ALA A 66 -12.83 -15.64 7.61
CA ALA A 66 -13.49 -16.15 8.80
C ALA A 66 -14.90 -16.70 8.50
N ASP A 67 -15.53 -16.21 7.44
CA ASP A 67 -16.86 -16.65 6.99
C ASP A 67 -16.79 -17.91 6.08
N LEU A 68 -15.59 -18.38 5.70
CA LEU A 68 -15.43 -19.55 4.84
C LEU A 68 -15.28 -20.85 5.65
N PRO A 69 -16.06 -21.91 5.33
CA PRO A 69 -15.91 -23.22 5.96
C PRO A 69 -14.58 -23.88 5.59
N GLU A 70 -14.02 -24.69 6.48
CA GLU A 70 -12.72 -25.38 6.28
C GLU A 70 -12.70 -26.26 5.03
N GLU A 71 -13.86 -26.79 4.63
CA GLU A 71 -14.01 -27.59 3.41
C GLU A 71 -13.78 -26.79 2.14
N ALA A 72 -14.13 -25.49 2.12
CA ALA A 72 -13.95 -24.64 0.94
C ALA A 72 -12.47 -24.37 0.62
N TRP A 73 -11.58 -24.51 1.61
CA TRP A 73 -10.14 -24.39 1.41
C TRP A 73 -9.54 -25.58 0.67
N LYS A 74 -10.19 -26.76 0.70
CA LYS A 74 -9.73 -27.94 -0.03
C LYS A 74 -9.91 -27.83 -1.53
N ASP A 75 -10.93 -27.09 -1.96
CA ASP A 75 -11.22 -26.83 -3.37
C ASP A 75 -10.44 -25.63 -3.93
N TRP A 76 -9.62 -24.97 -3.08
CA TRP A 76 -8.84 -23.82 -3.50
C TRP A 76 -7.68 -24.21 -4.43
N PRO A 77 -7.50 -23.53 -5.57
CA PRO A 77 -6.37 -23.79 -6.46
C PRO A 77 -5.02 -23.61 -5.77
N ALA A 78 -4.11 -24.56 -5.99
CA ALA A 78 -2.70 -24.38 -5.66
C ALA A 78 -2.06 -23.25 -6.50
N ASP A 79 -2.43 -23.17 -7.79
CA ASP A 79 -2.06 -22.07 -8.67
C ASP A 79 -3.29 -21.52 -9.40
N PHE A 80 -3.70 -20.32 -9.02
CA PHE A 80 -4.83 -19.63 -9.62
C PHE A 80 -4.50 -19.10 -11.02
N SER A 81 -3.23 -18.81 -11.29
CA SER A 81 -2.81 -18.13 -12.53
C SER A 81 -2.96 -19.03 -13.76
N ILE A 82 -2.64 -20.32 -13.61
CA ILE A 82 -2.70 -21.31 -14.69
C ILE A 82 -4.15 -21.56 -15.13
N ASN A 83 -5.08 -21.53 -14.18
CA ASN A 83 -6.47 -21.93 -14.39
C ASN A 83 -7.46 -20.78 -14.16
N LEU A 84 -7.01 -19.54 -14.33
CA LEU A 84 -7.82 -18.34 -14.10
C LEU A 84 -9.12 -18.38 -14.92
N ASP A 85 -9.05 -18.80 -16.18
CA ASP A 85 -10.23 -18.90 -17.05
C ASP A 85 -11.21 -19.99 -16.59
N HIS A 86 -10.70 -21.07 -15.98
CA HIS A 86 -11.54 -22.10 -15.38
C HIS A 86 -12.31 -21.53 -14.18
N TYR A 87 -11.63 -20.80 -13.30
CA TYR A 87 -12.23 -20.25 -12.08
C TYR A 87 -13.17 -19.07 -12.33
N LEU A 88 -12.89 -18.25 -13.34
CA LEU A 88 -13.71 -17.08 -13.66
C LEU A 88 -14.84 -17.37 -14.65
N TYR A 89 -14.61 -18.28 -15.61
CA TYR A 89 -15.52 -18.48 -16.74
C TYR A 89 -15.99 -19.93 -16.93
N GLY A 90 -15.49 -20.89 -16.14
CA GLY A 90 -15.90 -22.29 -16.24
C GLY A 90 -15.28 -23.06 -17.41
N SER A 91 -14.20 -22.54 -18.00
CA SER A 91 -13.40 -23.24 -19.02
C SER A 91 -12.86 -24.57 -18.48
N PRO A 92 -12.55 -25.57 -19.33
CA PRO A 92 -11.96 -26.82 -18.87
C PRO A 92 -10.63 -26.57 -18.13
N LYS A 93 -10.45 -27.22 -16.98
CA LYS A 93 -9.23 -27.10 -16.18
C LYS A 93 -8.04 -27.70 -16.94
N VAL A 94 -6.96 -26.95 -17.02
CA VAL A 94 -5.67 -27.43 -17.52
C VAL A 94 -4.96 -28.08 -16.34
N GLU A 95 -4.78 -29.40 -16.41
CA GLU A 95 -3.95 -30.15 -15.46
C GLU A 95 -2.48 -30.00 -15.88
N GLU A 96 -1.58 -29.71 -14.93
CA GLU A 96 -0.13 -29.77 -15.14
C GLU A 96 0.38 -31.21 -15.27
#